data_AF-U4UVG8-F1
#
_entry.id   AF-U4UVG8-F1
#
_cell.length_a   1.000
_cell.length_b   1.000
_cell.length_c   1.000
_cell.angle_alpha   90.00
_cell.angle_beta   90.00
_cell.angle_gamma   90.00
#
_symmetry.space_group_name_H-M   'P 1'
#
loop_
_entity.id
_entity.type
_entity.pdbx_description
1 polymer ?
#
loop_
_entity_poly.entity_id
_entity_poly.type
_entity_poly.pdbx_seq_one_letter_code
_entity_poly.pdbx_strand_id
1 'polypeptide(L)'
;MRKNVTKYKPLSNALKQEYIISEQDLNDLQYSQFSECLGHDETIIWKNYMSHQNYLRKNIVLLLDHGGSLSKRQLHISKSIAKQMLGSLSENDQVALVAVASNWSLPDRDCSDNQLLKPSICMKSAKPSYLLKLNNFIDSLAKGSGE
;
A
#
# COMPACT_ATOMS: atom_id res chain seq x y z
N MET A 1 10.82 27.84 54.16
CA MET A 1 10.49 26.83 53.14
C MET A 1 10.81 27.38 51.74
N ARG A 2 11.93 26.96 51.13
CA ARG A 2 12.26 27.33 49.73
C ARG A 2 11.52 26.36 48.80
N LYS A 3 10.59 26.87 47.98
CA LYS A 3 9.94 26.10 46.92
C LYS A 3 10.98 25.81 45.84
N ASN A 4 11.37 24.54 45.70
CA ASN A 4 12.12 24.06 44.54
C ASN A 4 11.22 24.11 43.32
N VAL A 5 11.24 25.24 42.61
CA VAL A 5 10.69 25.32 41.25
C VAL A 5 11.73 24.65 40.35
N THR A 6 11.50 23.38 40.04
CA THR A 6 12.21 22.68 38.97
C THR A 6 11.97 23.47 37.69
N LYS A 7 12.98 24.23 37.25
CA LYS A 7 13.00 24.85 35.92
C LYS A 7 12.95 23.71 34.91
N TYR A 8 11.79 23.47 34.32
CA TYR A 8 11.67 22.65 33.12
C TYR A 8 12.61 23.27 32.07
N LYS A 9 13.65 22.54 31.67
CA LYS A 9 14.43 22.90 30.49
C LYS A 9 13.45 23.00 29.32
N PRO A 10 13.51 24.05 28.49
CA PRO A 10 12.64 24.13 27.33
C PRO A 10 12.89 22.89 26.48
N LEU A 11 11.83 22.15 26.17
CA LEU A 11 11.80 21.02 25.23
C LEU A 11 12.06 21.48 23.77
N SER A 12 12.74 22.61 23.57
CA SER A 12 12.97 23.21 22.25
C SER A 12 13.73 22.29 21.29
N ASN A 13 14.39 21.25 21.82
CA ASN A 13 15.17 20.28 21.04
C ASN A 13 14.59 18.85 21.09
N ALA A 14 13.37 18.67 21.61
CA ALA A 14 12.74 17.35 21.72
C ALA A 14 11.76 17.05 20.58
N LEU A 15 11.28 18.09 19.90
CA LEU A 15 10.37 17.95 18.77
C LEU A 15 11.17 17.71 17.49
N LYS A 16 11.00 16.52 16.92
CA LYS A 16 11.82 16.07 15.77
C LYS A 16 11.30 16.62 14.45
N GLN A 17 9.99 16.52 14.21
CA GLN A 17 9.35 16.90 12.95
C GLN A 17 7.92 17.36 13.20
N GLU A 18 7.49 18.41 12.51
CA GLU A 18 6.13 18.93 12.49
C GLU A 18 5.61 18.90 11.06
N TYR A 19 4.37 18.42 10.88
CA TYR A 19 3.74 18.27 9.56
C TYR A 19 2.33 18.85 9.60
N ILE A 20 1.96 19.53 8.52
CA ILE A 20 0.56 19.83 8.19
C ILE A 20 0.17 18.87 7.07
N ILE A 21 -0.88 18.07 7.29
CA ILE A 21 -1.42 17.19 6.26
C ILE A 21 -2.85 17.66 5.96
N SER A 22 -3.10 18.01 4.70
CA SER A 22 -4.35 18.60 4.22
C SER A 22 -4.89 17.77 3.06
N GLU A 23 -6.23 17.71 2.94
CA GLU A 23 -6.90 17.14 1.77
C GLU A 23 -6.89 18.10 0.56
N GLN A 24 -6.67 19.39 0.82
CA GLN A 24 -6.54 20.41 -0.21
C GLN A 24 -5.06 20.68 -0.51
N ASP A 25 -4.74 20.85 -1.80
CA ASP A 25 -3.42 21.34 -2.21
C ASP A 25 -3.14 22.68 -1.55
N LEU A 26 -2.13 22.69 -0.70
CA LEU A 26 -1.66 23.90 -0.02
C LEU A 26 -0.77 24.69 -0.98
N ASN A 27 -1.37 25.23 -2.05
CA ASN A 27 -0.68 25.99 -3.09
C ASN A 27 0.02 27.26 -2.57
N ASP A 28 -0.35 27.74 -1.37
CA ASP A 28 0.11 29.01 -0.80
C ASP A 28 1.15 28.89 0.33
N LEU A 29 1.56 27.68 0.72
CA LEU A 29 2.61 27.54 1.74
C LEU A 29 3.99 27.62 1.09
N GLN A 30 4.63 28.78 1.26
CA GLN A 30 6.07 28.96 1.04
C GLN A 30 6.82 27.80 1.71
N TYR A 31 7.50 27.02 0.87
CA TYR A 31 8.38 25.90 1.18
C TYR A 31 8.66 25.68 2.68
N SER A 32 8.17 24.53 3.15
CA SER A 32 8.65 23.88 4.37
C SER A 32 10.18 23.97 4.47
N GLN A 33 10.70 24.26 5.67
CA GLN A 33 12.15 24.32 5.95
C GLN A 33 12.88 22.99 5.65
N PHE A 34 12.14 21.93 5.33
CA PHE A 34 12.63 20.64 4.87
C PHE A 34 12.75 20.54 3.33
N SER A 35 12.64 21.65 2.59
CA SER A 35 12.67 21.66 1.12
C SER A 35 14.02 21.38 0.47
N GLU A 36 15.10 21.35 1.25
CA GLU A 36 16.46 21.06 0.76
C GLU A 36 16.80 19.56 0.76
N CYS A 37 15.85 18.68 1.08
CA CYS A 37 16.09 17.25 1.04
C CYS A 37 16.21 16.73 -0.40
N LEU A 38 17.28 15.98 -0.69
CA LEU A 38 17.50 15.29 -1.98
C LEU A 38 16.50 14.15 -2.26
N GLY A 39 15.64 13.82 -1.28
CA GLY A 39 14.59 12.83 -1.41
C GLY A 39 13.56 12.97 -0.29
N HIS A 40 12.31 12.65 -0.61
CA HIS A 40 11.20 12.61 0.33
C HIS A 40 10.84 11.15 0.61
N ASP A 41 10.78 10.77 1.89
CA ASP A 41 10.15 9.51 2.27
C ASP A 41 8.63 9.71 2.37
N GLU A 42 7.97 9.65 1.21
CA GLU A 42 6.51 9.73 1.12
C GLU A 42 5.82 8.58 1.86
N THR A 43 6.52 7.47 2.13
CA THR A 43 5.96 6.31 2.82
C THR A 43 5.56 6.65 4.24
N ILE A 44 6.41 7.39 4.97
CA ILE A 44 6.13 7.80 6.35
C ILE A 44 4.99 8.81 6.39
N ILE A 45 5.03 9.80 5.48
CA ILE A 45 3.98 10.83 5.39
C ILE A 45 2.63 10.18 5.07
N TRP A 46 2.60 9.27 4.09
CA TRP A 46 1.39 8.55 3.70
C TRP A 46 0.87 7.65 4.81
N LYS A 47 1.75 6.92 5.51
CA LYS A 47 1.36 6.11 6.67
C LYS A 47 0.74 6.96 7.78
N ASN A 48 1.37 8.10 8.09
CA ASN A 48 0.85 9.04 9.09
C ASN A 48 -0.49 9.62 8.64
N TYR A 49 -0.65 10.02 7.38
CA TYR A 49 -1.93 10.48 6.86
C TYR A 49 -3.02 9.41 7.01
N MET A 50 -2.74 8.20 6.51
CA MET A 50 -3.68 7.08 6.52
C MET A 50 -4.06 6.63 7.93
N SER A 51 -3.17 6.75 8.92
CA SER A 51 -3.47 6.38 10.31
C SER A 51 -4.45 7.34 11.00
N HIS A 52 -4.53 8.59 10.54
CA HIS A 52 -5.42 9.61 11.11
C HIS A 52 -6.76 9.71 10.38
N GLN A 53 -6.84 9.07 9.22
CA GLN A 53 -8.08 8.92 8.49
C GLN A 53 -8.89 7.75 9.10
N ASN A 54 -10.14 8.00 9.48
CA ASN A 54 -11.06 6.96 9.96
C ASN A 54 -11.50 6.05 8.80
N TYR A 55 -10.57 5.29 8.22
CA TYR A 55 -10.89 4.31 7.20
C TYR A 55 -11.48 3.06 7.85
N LEU A 56 -12.69 2.71 7.41
CA LEU A 56 -13.23 1.37 7.64
C LEU A 56 -12.35 0.35 6.93
N ARG A 57 -12.22 -0.82 7.56
CA ARG A 57 -11.56 -2.00 6.99
C ARG A 57 -12.02 -2.23 5.55
N LYS A 58 -11.07 -2.34 4.62
CA LYS A 58 -11.34 -2.57 3.19
C LYS A 58 -11.22 -4.05 2.87
N ASN A 59 -12.12 -4.53 2.03
CA ASN A 59 -12.05 -5.85 1.42
C ASN A 59 -11.87 -5.66 -0.09
N ILE A 60 -10.66 -5.90 -0.59
CA ILE A 60 -10.29 -5.62 -1.98
C ILE A 60 -9.99 -6.90 -2.75
N VAL A 61 -10.57 -7.05 -3.93
CA VAL A 61 -10.17 -8.06 -4.92
C VAL A 61 -9.50 -7.33 -6.07
N LEU A 62 -8.20 -7.54 -6.25
CA LEU A 62 -7.45 -6.96 -7.35
C LEU A 62 -7.51 -7.91 -8.55
N LEU A 63 -8.06 -7.43 -9.67
CA LEU A 63 -8.07 -8.15 -10.94
C LEU A 63 -7.01 -7.55 -11.85
N LEU A 64 -6.02 -8.35 -12.23
CA LEU A 64 -4.91 -7.92 -13.07
C LEU A 64 -4.96 -8.62 -14.42
N ASP A 65 -5.37 -7.88 -15.45
CA ASP A 65 -5.28 -8.33 -16.84
C ASP A 65 -3.81 -8.41 -17.26
N HIS A 66 -3.41 -9.57 -17.77
CA HIS A 66 -2.10 -9.80 -18.37
C HIS A 66 -2.21 -10.49 -19.73
N GLY A 67 -3.37 -10.39 -20.40
CA GLY A 67 -3.65 -10.98 -21.71
C GLY A 67 -2.88 -10.39 -22.89
N GLY A 68 -3.12 -10.96 -24.08
CA GLY A 68 -2.39 -10.63 -25.31
C GLY A 68 -2.66 -9.23 -25.88
N SER A 69 -3.79 -8.62 -25.52
CA SER A 69 -4.18 -7.27 -25.94
C SER A 69 -3.26 -6.18 -25.36
N LEU A 70 -2.64 -6.43 -24.21
CA LEU A 70 -1.74 -5.47 -23.57
C LEU A 70 -0.38 -5.43 -24.25
N SER A 71 0.15 -4.24 -24.54
CA SER A 71 1.56 -4.06 -24.86
C SER A 71 2.44 -4.40 -23.64
N LYS A 72 3.73 -4.72 -23.88
CA LYS A 72 4.69 -4.95 -22.78
C LYS A 72 4.78 -3.75 -21.83
N ARG A 73 4.68 -2.53 -22.36
CA ARG A 73 4.68 -1.30 -21.58
C ARG A 73 3.42 -1.17 -20.72
N GLN A 74 2.24 -1.44 -21.29
CA GLN A 74 0.99 -1.43 -20.53
C GLN A 74 0.99 -2.48 -19.41
N LEU A 75 1.45 -3.71 -19.69
CA LEU A 75 1.60 -4.72 -18.64
C LEU A 75 2.53 -4.25 -17.52
N HIS A 76 3.68 -3.64 -17.87
CA HIS A 76 4.59 -3.10 -16.87
C HIS A 76 3.94 -2.00 -16.02
N ILE A 77 3.20 -1.08 -16.64
CA ILE A 77 2.46 -0.03 -15.92
C ILE A 77 1.40 -0.66 -15.00
N SER A 78 0.60 -1.61 -15.49
CA SER A 78 -0.44 -2.29 -14.71
C SER A 78 0.15 -3.02 -13.50
N LYS A 79 1.30 -3.69 -13.67
CA LYS A 79 2.03 -4.31 -12.55
C LYS A 79 2.46 -3.28 -11.51
N SER A 80 3.03 -2.15 -11.93
CA SER A 80 3.46 -1.09 -11.02
C SER A 80 2.28 -0.48 -10.25
N ILE A 81 1.15 -0.24 -10.92
CA ILE A 81 -0.08 0.25 -10.28
C ILE A 81 -0.59 -0.78 -9.26
N ALA A 82 -0.64 -2.06 -9.63
CA ALA A 82 -1.07 -3.12 -8.73
C ALA A 82 -0.20 -3.19 -7.46
N LYS A 83 1.13 -3.09 -7.61
CA LYS A 83 2.07 -3.07 -6.47
C LYS A 83 1.88 -1.82 -5.60
N GLN A 84 1.62 -0.67 -6.21
CA GLN A 84 1.31 0.57 -5.47
C GLN A 84 0.01 0.45 -4.67
N MET A 85 -1.04 -0.13 -5.26
CA MET A 85 -2.31 -0.39 -4.57
C MET A 85 -2.09 -1.31 -3.36
N LEU A 86 -1.32 -2.39 -3.52
CA LEU A 86 -0.96 -3.28 -2.41
C LEU A 86 -0.18 -2.56 -1.30
N GLY A 87 0.74 -1.66 -1.68
CA GLY A 87 1.49 -0.84 -0.74
C GLY A 87 0.65 0.16 0.07
N SER A 88 -0.55 0.48 -0.39
CA SER A 88 -1.48 1.39 0.31
C SER A 88 -2.33 0.69 1.38
N LEU A 89 -2.29 -0.64 1.46
CA LEU A 89 -3.11 -1.43 2.38
C LEU A 89 -2.49 -1.47 3.78
N SER A 90 -3.37 -1.44 4.78
CA SER A 90 -3.03 -1.69 6.18
C SER A 90 -3.25 -3.16 6.53
N GLU A 91 -2.64 -3.66 7.61
CA GLU A 91 -2.82 -5.06 8.02
C GLU A 91 -4.27 -5.41 8.41
N ASN A 92 -5.09 -4.41 8.73
CA ASN A 92 -6.52 -4.58 9.02
C ASN A 92 -7.33 -4.90 7.75
N ASP A 93 -6.84 -4.48 6.58
CA ASP A 93 -7.49 -4.71 5.29
C ASP A 93 -7.36 -6.17 4.85
N GLN A 94 -8.30 -6.63 4.03
CA GLN A 94 -8.21 -7.91 3.34
C GLN A 94 -8.04 -7.71 1.85
N VAL A 95 -7.20 -8.54 1.26
CA VAL A 95 -6.92 -8.52 -0.17
C VAL A 95 -6.90 -9.92 -0.76
N ALA A 96 -7.40 -10.05 -1.98
CA ALA A 96 -7.13 -11.16 -2.88
C ALA A 96 -6.66 -10.62 -4.23
N LEU A 97 -5.88 -11.42 -4.96
CA LEU A 97 -5.37 -11.08 -6.28
C LEU A 97 -5.73 -12.18 -7.27
N VAL A 98 -6.31 -11.78 -8.39
CA VAL A 98 -6.66 -12.66 -9.51
C VAL A 98 -5.99 -12.09 -10.76
N ALA A 99 -5.16 -12.90 -11.42
CA ALA A 99 -4.59 -12.53 -12.72
C ALA A 99 -5.37 -13.21 -13.84
N VAL A 100 -5.69 -12.47 -14.91
CA VAL A 100 -6.51 -12.95 -16.03
C VAL A 100 -5.78 -12.75 -17.35
N ALA A 101 -5.68 -13.83 -18.13
CA ALA A 101 -5.33 -13.82 -19.55
C ALA A 101 -6.32 -14.77 -20.26
N SER A 102 -5.85 -15.72 -21.07
CA SER A 102 -6.69 -16.78 -21.67
C SER A 102 -7.29 -17.72 -20.61
N ASN A 103 -6.65 -17.81 -19.44
CA ASN A 103 -7.19 -18.42 -18.23
C ASN A 103 -6.88 -17.51 -17.03
N TRP A 104 -7.53 -17.76 -15.90
CA TRP A 104 -7.28 -17.04 -14.66
C TRP A 104 -6.34 -17.82 -13.73
N SER A 105 -5.62 -17.08 -12.89
CA SER A 105 -4.67 -17.66 -11.93
C SER A 105 -4.69 -16.90 -10.60
N LEU A 106 -4.35 -17.62 -9.53
CA LEU A 106 -4.28 -17.12 -8.16
C LEU A 106 -2.87 -17.38 -7.58
N PRO A 107 -2.36 -16.50 -6.70
CA PRO A 107 -1.15 -16.75 -5.93
C PRO A 107 -1.33 -17.83 -4.85
N ASP A 108 -2.57 -18.07 -4.43
CA ASP A 108 -2.97 -19.11 -3.49
C ASP A 108 -4.22 -19.82 -4.01
N ARG A 109 -4.13 -21.14 -4.20
CA ARG A 109 -5.28 -21.97 -4.62
C ARG A 109 -6.02 -22.58 -3.43
N ASP A 110 -5.34 -22.73 -2.30
CA ASP A 110 -5.91 -23.30 -1.09
C ASP A 110 -6.38 -22.20 -0.14
N CYS A 111 -7.69 -22.03 -0.15
CA CYS A 111 -8.43 -21.61 1.02
C CYS A 111 -8.44 -22.80 1.96
N SER A 112 -7.95 -22.66 3.18
CA SER A 112 -8.00 -23.71 4.19
C SER A 112 -9.45 -23.94 4.65
N ASP A 113 -10.29 -24.45 3.75
CA ASP A 113 -11.61 -25.00 4.01
C ASP A 113 -11.66 -26.37 3.34
N ASN A 114 -11.80 -27.41 4.16
CA ASN A 114 -11.82 -28.83 3.79
C ASN A 114 -13.04 -29.24 2.92
N GLN A 115 -13.65 -28.31 2.21
CA GLN A 115 -14.74 -28.59 1.30
C GLN A 115 -14.22 -28.49 -0.13
N LEU A 116 -13.84 -29.66 -0.64
CA LEU A 116 -13.91 -29.97 -2.06
C LEU A 116 -15.13 -29.24 -2.65
N LEU A 117 -14.88 -28.26 -3.53
CA LEU A 117 -15.61 -27.92 -4.74
C LEU A 117 -15.41 -26.43 -5.07
N LYS A 118 -14.64 -26.19 -6.15
CA LYS A 118 -14.33 -24.93 -6.85
C LYS A 118 -13.19 -24.09 -6.27
N PRO A 119 -12.28 -23.60 -7.13
CA PRO A 119 -11.27 -22.62 -6.72
C PRO A 119 -12.00 -21.35 -6.27
N SER A 120 -11.95 -21.07 -4.98
CA SER A 120 -12.57 -19.90 -4.36
C SER A 120 -11.54 -18.78 -4.25
N ILE A 121 -11.95 -17.54 -4.53
CA ILE A 121 -11.09 -16.37 -4.34
C ILE A 121 -11.02 -16.09 -2.84
N CYS A 122 -9.85 -16.34 -2.24
CA CYS A 122 -9.68 -16.19 -0.81
C CYS A 122 -8.92 -14.94 -0.43
N MET A 123 -9.63 -14.07 0.28
CA MET A 123 -9.10 -12.83 0.81
C MET A 123 -8.34 -13.11 2.10
N LYS A 124 -7.13 -12.59 2.20
CA LYS A 124 -6.30 -12.69 3.41
C LYS A 124 -5.96 -11.30 3.90
N SER A 125 -5.68 -11.19 5.19
CA SER A 125 -5.19 -9.93 5.78
C SER A 125 -3.91 -9.49 5.06
N ALA A 126 -3.81 -8.19 4.79
CA ALA A 126 -2.69 -7.56 4.08
C ALA A 126 -1.42 -7.46 4.94
N LYS A 127 -1.03 -8.57 5.57
CA LYS A 127 0.23 -8.68 6.33
C LYS A 127 1.42 -8.53 5.38
N PRO A 128 2.55 -7.97 5.83
CA PRO A 128 3.75 -7.77 5.01
C PRO A 128 4.22 -9.03 4.27
N SER A 129 4.16 -10.20 4.91
CA SER A 129 4.53 -11.48 4.29
C SER A 129 3.59 -11.89 3.15
N TYR A 130 2.29 -11.61 3.29
CA TYR A 130 1.31 -11.89 2.25
C TYR A 130 1.43 -10.89 1.09
N LEU A 131 1.60 -9.60 1.39
CA LEU A 131 1.84 -8.58 0.37
C LEU A 131 3.11 -8.86 -0.44
N LEU A 132 4.19 -9.33 0.20
CA LEU A 132 5.40 -9.78 -0.50
C LEU A 132 5.10 -10.93 -1.47
N LYS A 133 4.29 -11.91 -1.05
CA LYS A 133 3.87 -13.02 -1.91
C LYS A 133 3.06 -12.52 -3.12
N LEU A 134 2.14 -11.58 -2.90
CA LEU A 134 1.37 -10.97 -3.99
C LEU A 134 2.27 -10.21 -4.97
N ASN A 135 3.23 -9.44 -4.47
CA ASN A 135 4.21 -8.73 -5.31
C ASN A 135 5.04 -9.69 -6.17
N ASN A 136 5.55 -10.78 -5.59
CA ASN A 136 6.29 -11.79 -6.33
C ASN A 136 5.43 -12.46 -7.41
N PHE A 137 4.16 -12.71 -7.12
CA PHE A 137 3.22 -13.23 -8.11
C PHE A 137 2.99 -12.22 -9.25
N ILE A 138 2.73 -10.94 -8.95
CA ILE A 138 2.64 -9.87 -9.96
C ILE A 138 3.91 -9.84 -10.82
N ASP A 139 5.09 -9.88 -10.21
CA ASP A 139 6.36 -9.84 -10.93
C ASP A 139 6.55 -11.06 -11.86
N SER A 140 6.01 -12.23 -11.49
CA SER A 140 6.03 -13.44 -12.33
C SER A 140 5.09 -13.42 -13.55
N LEU A 141 4.07 -12.54 -13.58
CA LEU A 141 3.11 -12.53 -14.69
C LEU A 141 3.79 -12.16 -16.01
N ALA A 142 3.77 -13.07 -16.98
CA ALA A 142 4.16 -12.78 -18.36
C ALA A 142 2.95 -12.29 -19.15
N LYS A 143 3.20 -11.57 -20.25
CA LYS A 143 2.16 -11.27 -21.24
C LYS A 143 1.61 -12.59 -21.80
N GLY A 144 0.31 -12.81 -21.67
CA GLY A 144 -0.39 -13.96 -22.22
C GLY A 144 -0.41 -13.94 -23.74
N SER A 145 -0.56 -15.12 -24.34
CA SER A 145 -0.92 -15.25 -25.76
C SER A 145 -2.40 -14.91 -25.91
N GLY A 146 -2.71 -13.84 -26.63
CA GLY A 146 -4.07 -13.61 -27.09
C GLY A 146 -4.32 -14.60 -28.22
N GLU A 147 -5.12 -15.63 -27.95
CA GLU A 147 -5.82 -16.39 -28.99
C GLU A 147 -7.29 -15.99 -28.93
#